data_AF-L0J761-F1
#
_entry.id   AF-L0J761-F1
#
_cell.length_a   1.000
_cell.length_b   1.000
_cell.length_c   1.000
_cell.angle_alpha   90.00
_cell.angle_beta   90.00
_cell.angle_gamma   90.00
#
_symmetry.space_group_name_H-M   'P 1'
#
loop_
_entity.id
_entity.type
_entity.pdbx_description
1 polymer ?
#
loop_
_entity_poly.entity_id
_entity_poly.type
_entity_poly.pdbx_seq_one_letter_code
_entity_poly.pdbx_strand_id
1 'polypeptide(L)'
;MEKTIFISYPRANRADLQQLVDHLEEMGCRPWFDASLHGGQDWWQEILLQIRNCDVFISIVSEAGLNSVACAREFEWAETLGKPVLPVATEPVPAGLNRRLISKHIVDYSVPADRDKAARKLAAALLTLPAPQPLADPLPTPPAAPLSYLTDLDERVSSPNPLSQKKQREVVDSLEPALRSVDPDERRGGRRILERFAIRGDLFADVDRRIQELKRLSAEPALGQSAHKGLLKDTPDSAPPADSDDQRKEASDREVQCFRQSNLAVPAIVTAVAAITGAIPPLTTLSTNYAYPPGVWYFQDISRILVGVTFCLLALKAECFSSKLLMTIGYLMLPIAILQTIDHVVAAARRLSHDQVYQLATVYAYPALLALASMVAITFGWLVLRGERLAWAVILAAWGGCGLVMTVLSYMARRHSEVPPIADSFLVLQNFVLLAVAILMFRESRASLRQLGATGYGKLFSTGRAADEQDAAAVNATASERG
;
A
#
# COMPACT_ATOMS: atom_id res chain seq x y z
N MET A 1 2.51 -30.32 24.86
CA MET A 1 2.80 -30.83 23.51
C MET A 1 2.79 -29.63 22.59
N GLU A 2 3.91 -29.36 21.95
CA GLU A 2 4.05 -28.25 21.03
C GLU A 2 3.47 -28.68 19.68
N LYS A 3 2.38 -28.03 19.22
CA LYS A 3 1.73 -28.32 17.92
C LYS A 3 2.17 -27.31 16.88
N THR A 4 2.56 -27.79 15.71
CA THR A 4 2.80 -26.96 14.52
C THR A 4 1.49 -26.70 13.80
N ILE A 5 1.22 -25.43 13.49
CA ILE A 5 -0.06 -25.01 12.90
C ILE A 5 0.21 -24.26 11.61
N PHE A 6 -0.34 -24.74 10.51
CA PHE A 6 -0.35 -23.99 9.26
C PHE A 6 -1.62 -23.13 9.21
N ILE A 7 -1.50 -21.83 8.92
CA ILE A 7 -2.65 -20.94 8.77
C ILE A 7 -2.80 -20.54 7.30
N SER A 8 -3.82 -21.07 6.64
CA SER A 8 -4.24 -20.68 5.28
C SER A 8 -5.14 -19.46 5.36
N TYR A 9 -4.70 -18.34 4.78
CA TYR A 9 -5.42 -17.08 4.83
C TYR A 9 -5.26 -16.27 3.54
N PRO A 10 -6.29 -15.50 3.14
CA PRO A 10 -6.13 -14.53 2.07
C PRO A 10 -5.32 -13.33 2.56
N ARG A 11 -4.44 -12.81 1.71
CA ARG A 11 -3.57 -11.67 2.04
C ARG A 11 -4.32 -10.44 2.56
N ALA A 12 -5.57 -10.25 2.13
CA ALA A 12 -6.44 -9.17 2.59
C ALA A 12 -6.76 -9.24 4.11
N ASN A 13 -6.87 -10.44 4.68
CA ASN A 13 -7.18 -10.64 6.10
C ASN A 13 -5.91 -10.71 6.99
N ARG A 14 -4.74 -10.33 6.48
CA ARG A 14 -3.48 -10.37 7.25
C ARG A 14 -3.56 -9.57 8.54
N ALA A 15 -4.24 -8.43 8.51
CA ALA A 15 -4.36 -7.56 9.68
C ALA A 15 -5.14 -8.22 10.83
N ASP A 16 -6.09 -9.09 10.51
CA ASP A 16 -6.97 -9.76 11.49
C ASP A 16 -6.32 -10.99 12.12
N LEU A 17 -5.20 -11.47 11.57
CA LEU A 17 -4.51 -12.67 12.03
C LEU A 17 -3.61 -12.47 13.24
N GLN A 18 -3.09 -11.26 13.46
CA GLN A 18 -2.03 -11.07 14.45
C GLN A 18 -2.47 -11.57 15.84
N GLN A 19 -3.67 -11.19 16.27
CA GLN A 19 -4.18 -11.62 17.58
C GLN A 19 -4.51 -13.12 17.64
N LEU A 20 -4.89 -13.75 16.51
CA LEU A 20 -5.06 -15.20 16.44
C LEU A 20 -3.69 -15.90 16.63
N VAL A 21 -2.66 -15.40 15.95
CA VAL A 21 -1.28 -15.89 16.05
C VAL A 21 -0.75 -15.74 17.47
N ASP A 22 -0.89 -14.56 18.07
CA ASP A 22 -0.44 -14.29 19.45
C ASP A 22 -1.10 -15.28 20.44
N HIS A 23 -2.41 -15.49 20.33
CA HIS A 23 -3.11 -16.48 21.17
C HIS A 23 -2.62 -17.91 20.93
N LEU A 24 -2.33 -18.31 19.68
CA LEU A 24 -1.80 -19.64 19.37
C LEU A 24 -0.40 -19.85 19.97
N GLU A 25 0.45 -18.83 19.92
CA GLU A 25 1.78 -18.86 20.56
C GLU A 25 1.67 -18.95 22.10
N GLU A 26 0.76 -18.18 22.70
CA GLU A 26 0.47 -18.24 24.14
C GLU A 26 -0.06 -19.62 24.57
N MET A 27 -0.75 -20.34 23.67
CA MET A 27 -1.19 -21.72 23.86
C MET A 27 -0.05 -22.75 23.70
N GLY A 28 1.18 -22.31 23.41
CA GLY A 28 2.34 -23.18 23.18
C GLY A 28 2.32 -23.88 21.82
N CYS A 29 1.61 -23.32 20.84
CA CYS A 29 1.64 -23.77 19.45
C CYS A 29 2.69 -22.97 18.65
N ARG A 30 3.11 -23.53 17.51
CA ARG A 30 3.98 -22.87 16.54
C ARG A 30 3.18 -22.55 15.28
N PRO A 31 2.52 -21.39 15.20
CA PRO A 31 1.84 -20.96 13.99
C PRO A 31 2.84 -20.65 12.87
N TRP A 32 2.51 -21.05 11.66
CA TRP A 32 3.24 -20.75 10.44
C TRP A 32 2.28 -20.15 9.41
N PHE A 33 2.71 -19.08 8.74
CA PHE A 33 1.98 -18.38 7.70
C PHE A 33 2.94 -17.58 6.81
N ASP A 34 2.52 -17.23 5.58
CA ASP A 34 3.30 -16.51 4.54
C ASP A 34 3.63 -15.03 4.88
N ALA A 35 4.01 -14.72 6.12
CA ALA A 35 4.61 -13.42 6.44
C ALA A 35 6.14 -13.40 6.19
N SER A 36 6.73 -14.57 5.92
CA SER A 36 8.17 -14.83 6.05
C SER A 36 8.84 -15.32 4.76
N LEU A 37 8.10 -15.47 3.65
CA LEU A 37 8.71 -15.89 2.38
C LEU A 37 9.55 -14.74 1.82
N HIS A 38 10.86 -14.97 1.70
CA HIS A 38 11.82 -14.01 1.16
C HIS A 38 11.88 -14.16 -0.36
N GLY A 39 12.04 -13.04 -1.09
CA GLY A 39 12.14 -13.07 -2.55
C GLY A 39 13.31 -13.94 -3.02
N GLY A 40 13.02 -15.01 -3.78
CA GLY A 40 14.02 -15.91 -4.37
C GLY A 40 13.85 -17.42 -4.07
N GLN A 41 12.99 -17.81 -3.13
CA GLN A 41 12.65 -19.22 -2.86
C GLN A 41 11.48 -19.70 -3.75
N ASP A 42 11.42 -21.00 -4.06
CA ASP A 42 10.22 -21.61 -4.65
C ASP A 42 9.11 -21.64 -3.58
N TRP A 43 8.46 -20.49 -3.47
CA TRP A 43 7.50 -20.13 -2.43
C TRP A 43 6.36 -21.14 -2.32
N TRP A 44 5.97 -21.78 -3.43
CA TRP A 44 4.89 -22.76 -3.44
C TRP A 44 5.34 -24.11 -2.89
N GLN A 45 6.56 -24.57 -3.23
CA GLN A 45 7.10 -25.79 -2.64
C GLN A 45 7.23 -25.67 -1.12
N GLU A 46 7.65 -24.50 -0.62
CA GLU A 46 7.73 -24.24 0.82
C GLU A 46 6.35 -24.29 1.48
N ILE A 47 5.33 -23.66 0.90
CA ILE A 47 3.95 -23.74 1.40
C ILE A 47 3.48 -25.20 1.48
N LEU A 48 3.65 -25.99 0.42
CA LEU A 48 3.25 -27.39 0.39
C LEU A 48 4.00 -28.25 1.41
N LEU A 49 5.29 -27.95 1.64
CA LEU A 49 6.12 -28.59 2.64
C LEU A 49 5.63 -28.28 4.06
N GLN A 50 5.27 -27.02 4.33
CA GLN A 50 4.78 -26.59 5.63
C GLN A 50 3.40 -27.17 5.94
N ILE A 51 2.49 -27.25 4.94
CA ILE A 51 1.21 -27.97 5.07
C ILE A 51 1.46 -29.46 5.36
N ARG A 52 2.45 -30.07 4.69
CA ARG A 52 2.81 -31.47 4.94
C ARG A 52 3.34 -31.69 6.35
N ASN A 53 4.08 -30.74 6.89
CA ASN A 53 4.75 -30.89 8.19
C ASN A 53 3.90 -30.39 9.37
N CYS A 54 2.78 -29.70 9.13
CA CYS A 54 1.94 -29.21 10.22
C CYS A 54 1.11 -30.32 10.89
N ASP A 55 0.81 -30.14 12.18
CA ASP A 55 -0.11 -30.99 12.93
C ASP A 55 -1.57 -30.58 12.70
N VAL A 56 -1.84 -29.29 12.52
CA VAL A 56 -3.18 -28.74 12.29
C VAL A 56 -3.14 -27.73 11.16
N PHE A 57 -4.10 -27.83 10.26
CA PHE A 57 -4.34 -26.84 9.21
C PHE A 57 -5.50 -25.95 9.63
N ILE A 58 -5.24 -24.68 9.89
CA ILE A 58 -6.27 -23.67 10.14
C ILE A 58 -6.65 -23.02 8.81
N SER A 59 -7.94 -23.07 8.46
CA SER A 59 -8.50 -22.38 7.30
C SER A 59 -9.22 -21.12 7.76
N ILE A 60 -8.73 -19.95 7.36
CA ILE A 60 -9.41 -18.69 7.63
C ILE A 60 -10.64 -18.57 6.74
N VAL A 61 -11.79 -18.48 7.39
CA VAL A 61 -13.09 -18.33 6.75
C VAL A 61 -13.38 -16.84 6.60
N SER A 62 -13.27 -16.37 5.37
CA SER A 62 -13.62 -15.01 4.95
C SER A 62 -14.12 -15.03 3.50
N GLU A 63 -14.81 -13.99 3.06
CA GLU A 63 -15.25 -13.80 1.68
C GLU A 63 -14.03 -13.82 0.74
N ALA A 64 -12.93 -13.15 1.11
CA ALA A 64 -11.69 -13.20 0.33
C ALA A 64 -11.07 -14.60 0.31
N GLY A 65 -11.16 -15.36 1.42
CA GLY A 65 -10.60 -16.70 1.54
C GLY A 65 -11.37 -17.72 0.70
N LEU A 66 -12.70 -17.65 0.69
CA LEU A 66 -13.57 -18.49 -0.14
C LEU A 66 -13.32 -18.28 -1.64
N ASN A 67 -12.85 -17.09 -2.01
CA ASN A 67 -12.61 -16.70 -3.39
C ASN A 67 -11.14 -16.81 -3.82
N SER A 68 -10.24 -17.21 -2.93
CA SER A 68 -8.81 -17.31 -3.25
C SER A 68 -8.45 -18.69 -3.79
N VAL A 69 -7.87 -18.72 -5.00
CA VAL A 69 -7.38 -19.96 -5.62
C VAL A 69 -6.23 -20.58 -4.81
N ALA A 70 -5.39 -19.74 -4.17
CA ALA A 70 -4.32 -20.22 -3.30
C ALA A 70 -4.89 -20.96 -2.09
N CYS A 71 -5.78 -20.31 -1.33
CA CYS A 71 -6.41 -20.94 -0.16
C CYS A 71 -7.20 -22.21 -0.52
N ALA A 72 -7.86 -22.23 -1.69
CA ALA A 72 -8.56 -23.42 -2.17
C ALA A 72 -7.60 -24.59 -2.43
N ARG A 73 -6.45 -24.35 -3.08
CA ARG A 73 -5.44 -25.38 -3.36
C ARG A 73 -4.72 -25.86 -2.11
N GLU A 74 -4.40 -24.95 -1.19
CA GLU A 74 -3.82 -25.27 0.12
C GLU A 74 -4.76 -26.16 0.94
N PHE A 75 -6.06 -25.82 0.96
CA PHE A 75 -7.09 -26.60 1.62
C PHE A 75 -7.23 -28.01 1.02
N GLU A 76 -7.31 -28.11 -0.31
CA GLU A 76 -7.38 -29.40 -1.00
C GLU A 76 -6.14 -30.27 -0.72
N TRP A 77 -4.95 -29.66 -0.69
CA TRP A 77 -3.72 -30.35 -0.33
C TRP A 77 -3.74 -30.87 1.11
N ALA A 78 -4.16 -30.04 2.06
CA ALA A 78 -4.31 -30.44 3.46
C ALA A 78 -5.31 -31.61 3.62
N GLU A 79 -6.44 -31.56 2.93
CA GLU A 79 -7.41 -32.67 2.91
C GLU A 79 -6.82 -33.94 2.31
N THR A 80 -6.10 -33.83 1.19
CA THR A 80 -5.46 -34.97 0.51
C THR A 80 -4.41 -35.64 1.39
N LEU A 81 -3.69 -34.86 2.20
CA LEU A 81 -2.74 -35.36 3.19
C LEU A 81 -3.38 -35.85 4.50
N GLY A 82 -4.71 -35.79 4.63
CA GLY A 82 -5.42 -36.20 5.85
C GLY A 82 -5.14 -35.30 7.06
N LYS A 83 -4.81 -34.02 6.83
CA LYS A 83 -4.53 -33.08 7.92
C LYS A 83 -5.82 -32.70 8.66
N PRO A 84 -5.79 -32.62 10.00
CA PRO A 84 -6.90 -32.05 10.77
C PRO A 84 -7.12 -30.59 10.36
N VAL A 85 -8.29 -30.31 9.81
CA VAL A 85 -8.69 -28.97 9.37
C VAL A 85 -9.56 -28.31 10.41
N LEU A 86 -9.15 -27.12 10.87
CA LEU A 86 -9.91 -26.28 11.80
C LEU A 86 -10.29 -24.96 11.13
N PRO A 87 -11.57 -24.75 10.78
CA PRO A 87 -12.02 -23.47 10.25
C PRO A 87 -12.11 -22.40 11.35
N VAL A 88 -11.58 -21.21 11.08
CA VAL A 88 -11.64 -20.05 11.97
C VAL A 88 -12.15 -18.85 11.19
N ALA A 89 -13.24 -18.23 11.63
CA ALA A 89 -13.79 -17.05 10.97
C ALA A 89 -13.20 -15.78 11.58
N THR A 90 -12.49 -14.97 10.80
CA THR A 90 -11.94 -13.67 11.27
C THR A 90 -12.85 -12.49 10.96
N GLU A 91 -13.93 -12.74 10.21
CA GLU A 91 -14.99 -11.80 9.84
C GLU A 91 -16.34 -12.54 9.88
N PRO A 92 -17.48 -11.82 9.83
CA PRO A 92 -18.79 -12.47 9.85
C PRO A 92 -18.86 -13.54 8.77
N VAL A 93 -19.28 -14.75 9.16
CA VAL A 93 -19.28 -15.91 8.28
C VAL A 93 -20.11 -15.60 7.02
N PRO A 94 -19.48 -15.60 5.82
CA PRO A 94 -20.17 -15.23 4.60
C PRO A 94 -21.27 -16.24 4.24
N ALA A 95 -22.35 -15.74 3.63
CA ALA A 95 -23.39 -16.59 3.07
C ALA A 95 -22.82 -17.39 1.87
N GLY A 96 -22.94 -18.72 1.90
CA GLY A 96 -22.45 -19.59 0.81
C GLY A 96 -21.13 -20.33 1.08
N LEU A 97 -20.88 -20.73 2.33
CA LEU A 97 -19.78 -21.64 2.65
C LEU A 97 -19.81 -22.92 1.81
N ASN A 98 -18.63 -23.41 1.41
CA ASN A 98 -18.52 -24.73 0.80
C ASN A 98 -18.98 -25.81 1.80
N ARG A 99 -19.70 -26.84 1.32
CA ARG A 99 -20.15 -27.99 2.11
C ARG A 99 -19.02 -28.63 2.94
N ARG A 100 -17.77 -28.58 2.46
CA ARG A 100 -16.59 -29.10 3.17
C ARG A 100 -16.25 -28.33 4.46
N LEU A 101 -16.60 -27.04 4.54
CA LEU A 101 -16.44 -26.20 5.72
C LEU A 101 -17.69 -26.21 6.61
N ILE A 102 -18.89 -26.28 6.03
CA ILE A 102 -20.16 -26.34 6.77
C ILE A 102 -20.22 -27.56 7.70
N SER A 103 -19.64 -28.69 7.29
CA SER A 103 -19.61 -29.90 8.10
C SER A 103 -18.63 -29.87 9.29
N LYS A 104 -17.86 -28.78 9.43
CA LYS A 104 -16.86 -28.59 10.50
C LYS A 104 -17.31 -27.48 11.44
N HIS A 105 -16.99 -27.61 12.72
CA HIS A 105 -17.26 -26.55 13.69
C HIS A 105 -16.33 -25.36 13.44
N ILE A 106 -16.91 -24.19 13.18
CA ILE A 106 -16.17 -22.95 12.93
C ILE A 106 -15.94 -22.23 14.25
N VAL A 107 -14.68 -21.90 14.56
CA VAL A 107 -14.38 -21.01 15.68
C VAL A 107 -14.54 -19.57 15.22
N ASP A 108 -15.51 -18.87 15.78
CA ASP A 108 -15.77 -17.47 15.44
C ASP A 108 -14.81 -16.53 16.21
N TYR A 109 -13.92 -15.89 15.45
CA TYR A 109 -12.94 -14.87 15.85
C TYR A 109 -13.30 -13.47 15.31
N SER A 110 -14.46 -13.34 14.65
CA SER A 110 -14.86 -12.14 13.92
C SER A 110 -15.17 -10.97 14.84
N VAL A 111 -15.70 -11.25 16.04
CA VAL A 111 -16.07 -10.25 17.03
C VAL A 111 -14.87 -9.94 17.91
N PRO A 112 -14.27 -8.74 17.80
CA PRO A 112 -12.98 -8.51 18.42
C PRO A 112 -12.99 -8.52 19.96
N ALA A 113 -14.10 -8.09 20.57
CA ALA A 113 -14.31 -8.13 22.02
C ALA A 113 -14.45 -9.56 22.59
N ASP A 114 -14.82 -10.53 21.76
CA ASP A 114 -15.01 -11.92 22.16
C ASP A 114 -13.77 -12.79 21.86
N ARG A 115 -12.69 -12.22 21.31
CA ARG A 115 -11.52 -12.99 20.87
C ARG A 115 -10.85 -13.78 21.98
N ASP A 116 -10.85 -13.31 23.23
CA ASP A 116 -10.32 -14.08 24.37
C ASP A 116 -11.19 -15.31 24.67
N LYS A 117 -12.51 -15.18 24.48
CA LYS A 117 -13.45 -16.29 24.61
C LYS A 117 -13.31 -17.25 23.43
N ALA A 118 -13.11 -16.72 22.22
CA ALA A 118 -12.81 -17.49 21.03
C ALA A 118 -11.48 -18.25 21.18
N ALA A 119 -10.46 -17.65 21.81
CA ALA A 119 -9.18 -18.28 22.11
C ALA A 119 -9.33 -19.50 23.02
N ARG A 120 -10.19 -19.41 24.04
CA ARG A 120 -10.52 -20.58 24.88
C ARG A 120 -11.22 -21.68 24.10
N LYS A 121 -12.13 -21.33 23.18
CA LYS A 121 -12.77 -22.31 22.27
C LYS A 121 -11.76 -22.93 21.31
N LEU A 122 -10.83 -22.13 20.79
CA LEU A 122 -9.75 -22.56 19.93
C LEU A 122 -8.81 -23.54 20.66
N ALA A 123 -8.41 -23.22 21.89
CA ALA A 123 -7.63 -24.10 22.75
C ALA A 123 -8.34 -25.45 22.96
N ALA A 124 -9.63 -25.42 23.29
CA ALA A 124 -10.44 -26.62 23.45
C ALA A 124 -10.51 -27.42 22.14
N ALA A 125 -10.76 -26.76 21.01
CA ALA A 125 -10.79 -27.42 19.70
C ALA A 125 -9.45 -28.10 19.40
N LEU A 126 -8.31 -27.40 19.58
CA LEU A 126 -6.97 -27.93 19.34
C LEU A 126 -6.65 -29.17 20.19
N LEU A 127 -7.18 -29.28 21.41
CA LEU A 127 -7.02 -30.46 22.25
C LEU A 127 -7.89 -31.65 21.80
N THR A 128 -9.05 -31.38 21.20
CA THR A 128 -9.99 -32.41 20.74
C THR A 128 -9.77 -32.89 19.31
N LEU A 129 -9.01 -32.15 18.51
CA LEU A 129 -8.71 -32.54 17.13
C LEU A 129 -7.98 -33.89 17.09
N PRO A 130 -8.32 -34.76 16.13
CA PRO A 130 -7.62 -36.03 15.94
C PRO A 130 -6.14 -35.77 15.63
N ALA A 131 -5.28 -36.71 16.01
CA ALA A 131 -3.88 -36.67 15.60
C ALA A 131 -3.77 -36.72 14.06
N PRO A 132 -2.74 -36.10 13.47
CA PRO A 132 -2.50 -36.18 12.03
C PRO A 132 -2.41 -37.65 11.59
N GLN A 133 -3.09 -38.00 10.50
CA GLN A 133 -2.93 -39.34 9.93
C GLN A 133 -1.51 -39.51 9.37
N PRO A 134 -0.92 -40.72 9.42
CA PRO A 134 0.32 -41.01 8.73
C PRO A 134 0.19 -40.71 7.23
N LEU A 135 1.23 -40.11 6.65
CA LEU A 135 1.24 -39.79 5.22
C LEU A 135 1.18 -41.08 4.39
N ALA A 136 0.41 -41.05 3.30
CA ALA A 136 0.35 -42.16 2.35
C ALA A 136 1.70 -42.38 1.65
N ASP A 137 2.00 -43.64 1.31
CA ASP A 137 3.17 -44.05 0.53
C ASP A 137 2.71 -44.84 -0.71
N PRO A 138 2.94 -44.35 -1.94
CA PRO A 138 3.64 -43.09 -2.28
C PRO A 138 2.82 -41.84 -1.97
N LEU A 139 3.51 -40.72 -1.79
CA LEU A 139 2.86 -39.43 -1.59
C LEU A 139 1.97 -39.06 -2.79
N PRO A 140 0.79 -38.45 -2.55
CA PRO A 140 -0.05 -37.95 -3.61
C PRO A 140 0.67 -36.84 -4.41
N THR A 141 0.27 -36.66 -5.67
CA THR A 141 0.84 -35.62 -6.53
C THR A 141 0.52 -34.22 -6.00
N PRO A 142 1.52 -33.36 -5.76
CA PRO A 142 1.27 -32.01 -5.25
C PRO A 142 0.51 -31.14 -6.26
N PRO A 143 -0.36 -30.22 -5.80
CA PRO A 143 -1.04 -29.29 -6.69
C PRO A 143 -0.06 -28.27 -7.28
N ALA A 144 -0.36 -27.76 -8.48
CA ALA A 144 0.42 -26.71 -9.13
C ALA A 144 0.33 -25.37 -8.38
N ALA A 145 1.33 -24.51 -8.54
CA ALA A 145 1.35 -23.20 -7.89
C ALA A 145 0.20 -22.28 -8.36
N PRO A 146 -0.45 -21.55 -7.45
CA PRO A 146 -1.40 -20.49 -7.81
C PRO A 146 -0.76 -19.52 -8.80
N LEU A 147 -1.52 -19.04 -9.78
CA LEU A 147 -1.04 -18.15 -10.85
C LEU A 147 0.04 -18.74 -11.78
N SER A 148 0.51 -19.99 -11.60
CA SER A 148 1.50 -20.62 -12.51
C SER A 148 1.04 -20.57 -13.97
N TYR A 149 -0.25 -20.81 -14.21
CA TYR A 149 -0.82 -20.73 -15.55
C TYR A 149 -0.75 -19.30 -16.13
N LEU A 150 -0.85 -18.26 -15.29
CA LEU A 150 -0.67 -16.87 -15.74
C LEU A 150 0.78 -16.58 -16.07
N THR A 151 1.74 -17.14 -15.34
CA THR A 151 3.16 -17.05 -15.69
C THR A 151 3.42 -17.71 -17.04
N ASP A 152 2.91 -18.92 -17.27
CA ASP A 152 3.03 -19.63 -18.56
C ASP A 152 2.41 -18.80 -19.71
N LEU A 153 1.28 -18.14 -19.44
CA LEU A 153 0.64 -17.24 -20.39
C LEU A 153 1.46 -15.96 -20.63
N ASP A 154 2.04 -15.35 -19.60
CA ASP A 154 2.90 -14.16 -19.72
C ASP A 154 4.16 -14.48 -20.52
N GLU A 155 4.79 -15.64 -20.30
CA GLU A 155 5.94 -16.11 -21.08
C GLU A 155 5.57 -16.33 -22.55
N ARG A 156 4.43 -17.00 -22.81
CA ARG A 156 3.94 -17.25 -24.16
C ARG A 156 3.58 -15.97 -24.90
N VAL A 157 2.98 -14.99 -24.21
CA VAL A 157 2.66 -13.66 -24.72
C VAL A 157 3.90 -12.79 -24.91
N SER A 158 4.92 -12.96 -24.07
CA SER A 158 6.17 -12.21 -24.12
C SER A 158 7.18 -12.79 -25.12
N SER A 159 6.96 -14.00 -25.62
CA SER A 159 7.82 -14.63 -26.63
C SER A 159 7.94 -13.77 -27.88
N PRO A 160 9.15 -13.50 -28.40
CA PRO A 160 9.34 -12.70 -29.61
C PRO A 160 8.86 -13.41 -30.89
N ASN A 161 8.61 -14.72 -30.82
CA ASN A 161 8.19 -15.50 -31.98
C ASN A 161 6.71 -15.22 -32.31
N PRO A 162 6.35 -15.16 -33.61
CA PRO A 162 4.96 -15.04 -34.01
C PRO A 162 4.11 -16.21 -33.50
N LEU A 163 2.96 -15.90 -32.90
CA LEU A 163 2.00 -16.89 -32.42
C LEU A 163 1.00 -17.21 -33.53
N SER A 164 0.75 -18.49 -33.78
CA SER A 164 -0.31 -18.88 -34.73
C SER A 164 -1.69 -18.48 -34.19
N GLN A 165 -2.66 -18.26 -35.08
CA GLN A 165 -4.03 -17.88 -34.70
C GLN A 165 -4.65 -18.84 -33.65
N LYS A 166 -4.44 -20.16 -33.80
CA LYS A 166 -4.88 -21.15 -32.81
C LYS A 166 -4.26 -20.89 -31.43
N LYS A 167 -2.95 -20.65 -31.39
CA LYS A 167 -2.22 -20.39 -30.14
C LYS A 167 -2.63 -19.08 -29.50
N GLN A 168 -2.98 -18.07 -30.30
CA GLN A 168 -3.48 -16.78 -29.82
C GLN A 168 -4.87 -16.91 -29.18
N ARG A 169 -5.78 -17.68 -29.78
CA ARG A 169 -7.10 -17.97 -29.21
C ARG A 169 -7.00 -18.70 -27.87
N GLU A 170 -6.17 -19.74 -27.80
CA GLU A 170 -5.92 -20.48 -26.54
C GLU A 170 -5.47 -19.56 -25.40
N VAL A 171 -4.65 -18.54 -25.69
CA VAL A 171 -4.22 -17.55 -24.70
C VAL A 171 -5.40 -16.71 -24.21
N VAL A 172 -6.23 -16.21 -25.11
CA VAL A 172 -7.41 -15.41 -24.75
C VAL A 172 -8.42 -16.21 -23.93
N ASP A 173 -8.71 -17.44 -24.37
CA ASP A 173 -9.63 -18.35 -23.69
C ASP A 173 -9.13 -18.69 -22.27
N SER A 174 -7.81 -18.82 -22.09
CA SER A 174 -7.20 -19.08 -20.78
C SER A 174 -7.13 -17.83 -19.90
N LEU A 175 -7.17 -16.62 -20.47
CA LEU A 175 -7.19 -15.35 -19.73
C LEU A 175 -8.59 -14.94 -19.26
N GLU A 176 -9.65 -15.33 -19.97
CA GLU A 176 -11.03 -14.97 -19.64
C GLU A 176 -11.43 -15.36 -18.19
N PRO A 177 -11.13 -16.57 -17.68
CA PRO A 177 -11.37 -16.93 -16.29
C PRO A 177 -10.61 -16.05 -15.30
N ALA A 178 -9.36 -15.69 -15.60
CA ALA A 178 -8.54 -14.85 -14.74
C ALA A 178 -9.10 -13.42 -14.63
N LEU A 179 -9.57 -12.86 -15.75
CA LEU A 179 -10.19 -11.53 -15.80
C LEU A 179 -11.51 -11.47 -15.02
N ARG A 180 -12.24 -12.58 -14.99
CA ARG A 180 -13.49 -12.74 -14.23
C ARG A 180 -13.28 -13.34 -12.83
N SER A 181 -12.05 -13.64 -12.44
CA SER A 181 -11.77 -14.26 -11.15
C SER A 181 -12.30 -13.38 -10.02
N VAL A 182 -12.78 -14.01 -8.95
CA VAL A 182 -13.18 -13.26 -7.76
C VAL A 182 -11.96 -12.81 -6.95
N ASP A 183 -10.80 -13.45 -7.17
CA ASP A 183 -9.51 -13.07 -6.59
C ASP A 183 -8.95 -11.77 -7.22
N PRO A 184 -8.78 -10.68 -6.44
CA PRO A 184 -8.22 -9.43 -6.95
C PRO A 184 -6.81 -9.54 -7.54
N ASP A 185 -5.97 -10.44 -7.03
CA ASP A 185 -4.60 -10.65 -7.52
C ASP A 185 -4.60 -11.36 -8.88
N GLU A 186 -5.43 -12.39 -9.02
CA GLU A 186 -5.63 -13.12 -10.28
C GLU A 186 -6.22 -12.22 -11.37
N ARG A 187 -7.21 -11.37 -11.02
CA ARG A 187 -7.73 -10.33 -11.92
C ARG A 187 -6.67 -9.33 -12.36
N ARG A 188 -5.80 -8.89 -11.43
CA ARG A 188 -4.69 -7.99 -11.75
C ARG A 188 -3.69 -8.65 -12.69
N GLY A 189 -3.31 -9.89 -12.43
CA GLY A 189 -2.42 -10.68 -13.27
C GLY A 189 -2.99 -10.87 -14.68
N GLY A 190 -4.25 -11.29 -14.77
CA GLY A 190 -4.96 -11.45 -16.05
C GLY A 190 -5.02 -10.16 -16.86
N ARG A 191 -5.33 -9.01 -16.22
CA ARG A 191 -5.34 -7.69 -16.90
C ARG A 191 -3.97 -7.30 -17.45
N ARG A 192 -2.91 -7.49 -16.66
CA ARG A 192 -1.54 -7.18 -17.10
C ARG A 192 -1.13 -7.98 -18.33
N ILE A 193 -1.46 -9.27 -18.37
CA ILE A 193 -1.16 -10.13 -19.52
C ILE A 193 -2.01 -9.75 -20.73
N LEU A 194 -3.30 -9.44 -20.53
CA LEU A 194 -4.19 -8.96 -21.58
C LEU A 194 -3.69 -7.66 -22.21
N GLU A 195 -3.24 -6.70 -21.39
CA GLU A 195 -2.64 -5.44 -21.86
C GLU A 195 -1.37 -5.67 -22.66
N ARG A 196 -0.51 -6.57 -22.21
CA ARG A 196 0.71 -6.95 -22.93
C ARG A 196 0.40 -7.65 -24.25
N PHE A 197 -0.58 -8.55 -24.25
CA PHE A 197 -1.00 -9.27 -25.43
C PHE A 197 -1.58 -8.33 -26.49
N ALA A 198 -2.32 -7.29 -26.07
CA ALA A 198 -2.89 -6.27 -26.94
C ALA A 198 -1.87 -5.40 -27.69
N ILE A 199 -0.60 -5.39 -27.27
CA ILE A 199 0.47 -4.58 -27.90
C ILE A 199 1.21 -5.38 -28.99
N ARG A 200 0.96 -6.68 -29.11
CA ARG A 200 1.62 -7.52 -30.10
C ARG A 200 1.26 -7.13 -31.54
N GLY A 201 2.26 -7.07 -32.42
CA GLY A 201 2.08 -6.72 -33.83
C GLY A 201 1.60 -7.88 -34.73
N ASP A 202 1.54 -9.11 -34.22
CA ASP A 202 1.16 -10.32 -34.95
C ASP A 202 -0.28 -10.80 -34.65
N LEU A 203 -1.11 -9.95 -34.04
CA LEU A 203 -2.49 -10.29 -33.69
C LEU A 203 -3.38 -10.46 -34.93
N PHE A 204 -4.15 -11.55 -34.97
CA PHE A 204 -5.20 -11.73 -35.96
C PHE A 204 -6.45 -10.91 -35.60
N ALA A 205 -7.17 -10.40 -36.61
CA ALA A 205 -8.28 -9.47 -36.42
C ALA A 205 -9.47 -10.01 -35.59
N ASP A 206 -9.68 -11.32 -35.55
CA ASP A 206 -10.66 -11.95 -34.65
C ASP A 206 -10.20 -11.95 -33.19
N VAL A 207 -8.92 -12.22 -32.96
CA VAL A 207 -8.29 -12.22 -31.63
C VAL A 207 -8.24 -10.80 -31.07
N ASP A 208 -7.81 -9.81 -31.87
CA ASP A 208 -7.77 -8.41 -31.43
C ASP A 208 -9.17 -7.91 -31.02
N ARG A 209 -10.21 -8.20 -31.82
CA ARG A 209 -11.60 -7.87 -31.43
C ARG A 209 -11.99 -8.46 -30.09
N ARG A 210 -11.64 -9.73 -29.83
CA ARG A 210 -11.94 -10.40 -28.55
C ARG A 210 -11.15 -9.79 -27.39
N ILE A 211 -9.88 -9.42 -27.61
CA ILE A 211 -9.07 -8.69 -26.62
C ILE A 211 -9.73 -7.36 -26.26
N GLN A 212 -10.15 -6.56 -27.25
CA GLN A 212 -10.81 -5.27 -27.00
C GLN A 212 -12.14 -5.44 -26.24
N GLU A 213 -12.92 -6.48 -26.54
CA GLU A 213 -14.13 -6.84 -25.80
C GLU A 213 -13.82 -7.15 -24.32
N LEU A 214 -12.84 -8.01 -24.06
CA LEU A 214 -12.41 -8.35 -22.70
C LEU A 214 -11.86 -7.14 -21.94
N LYS A 215 -11.12 -6.24 -22.61
CA LYS A 215 -10.65 -4.98 -22.01
C LYS A 215 -11.83 -4.12 -21.55
N ARG A 216 -12.88 -3.99 -22.37
CA ARG A 216 -14.11 -3.25 -22.00
C ARG A 216 -14.81 -3.88 -20.80
N LEU A 217 -15.02 -5.20 -20.82
CA LEU A 217 -15.66 -5.93 -19.72
C LEU A 217 -14.86 -5.86 -18.41
N SER A 218 -13.52 -5.82 -18.49
CA SER A 218 -12.65 -5.71 -17.32
C SER A 218 -12.55 -4.29 -16.74
N ALA A 219 -13.05 -3.26 -17.47
CA ALA A 219 -13.02 -1.85 -17.10
C ALA A 219 -14.31 -1.39 -16.41
N GLU A 220 -15.40 -2.15 -16.50
CA GLU A 220 -16.62 -1.87 -15.74
C GLU A 220 -16.42 -2.25 -14.26
N PRO A 221 -16.81 -1.38 -13.29
CA PRO A 221 -16.79 -1.75 -11.89
C PRO A 221 -17.78 -2.90 -11.68
N ALA A 222 -17.33 -3.98 -11.03
CA ALA A 222 -18.16 -5.11 -10.66
C ALA A 222 -19.46 -4.61 -9.99
N LEU A 223 -20.58 -4.78 -10.70
CA LEU A 223 -21.93 -4.58 -10.20
C LEU A 223 -22.17 -5.54 -9.03
N GLY A 224 -21.91 -5.07 -7.82
CA GLY A 224 -22.03 -5.88 -6.61
C GLY A 224 -21.80 -5.11 -5.33
N GLN A 225 -22.13 -3.82 -5.28
CA GLN A 225 -22.14 -3.02 -4.05
C GLN A 225 -23.01 -1.75 -4.20
N SER A 226 -24.18 -1.88 -4.80
CA SER A 226 -25.20 -0.83 -4.76
C SER A 226 -26.59 -1.43 -4.91
N ALA A 227 -27.06 -2.07 -3.85
CA ALA A 227 -28.44 -2.51 -3.73
C ALA A 227 -28.91 -2.36 -2.27
N HIS A 228 -28.83 -1.13 -1.74
CA HIS A 228 -29.66 -0.70 -0.61
C HIS A 228 -29.68 0.83 -0.50
N LYS A 229 -30.14 1.50 -1.56
CA LYS A 229 -30.71 2.86 -1.42
C LYS A 229 -31.67 3.15 -2.55
N GLY A 230 -32.88 2.65 -2.39
CA GLY A 230 -33.95 2.85 -3.36
C GLY A 230 -35.29 2.50 -2.76
N LEU A 231 -35.75 3.30 -1.77
CA LEU A 231 -37.17 3.56 -1.57
C LEU A 231 -37.35 4.70 -0.56
N LEU A 232 -37.55 5.93 -1.05
CA LEU A 232 -38.49 6.93 -0.52
C LEU A 232 -38.44 8.19 -1.39
N LYS A 233 -39.29 8.15 -2.42
CA LYS A 233 -40.19 9.16 -2.98
C LYS A 233 -39.80 10.66 -2.99
N ASP A 234 -40.00 11.23 -4.17
CA ASP A 234 -40.01 12.63 -4.57
C ASP A 234 -40.80 13.59 -3.67
N THR A 235 -40.28 14.81 -3.47
CA THR A 235 -41.01 16.08 -3.65
C THR A 235 -40.00 17.23 -3.87
N PRO A 236 -40.32 18.29 -4.67
CA PRO A 236 -39.36 19.27 -5.14
C PRO A 236 -39.32 20.58 -4.33
N ASP A 237 -38.25 21.34 -4.57
CA ASP A 237 -37.99 22.74 -4.25
C ASP A 237 -37.90 23.19 -2.77
N SER A 238 -36.66 23.43 -2.34
CA SER A 238 -36.32 24.62 -1.54
C SER A 238 -34.83 24.93 -1.71
N ALA A 239 -34.52 26.19 -2.02
CA ALA A 239 -33.18 26.73 -2.20
C ALA A 239 -32.26 26.50 -0.98
N PRO A 240 -30.94 26.34 -1.15
CA PRO A 240 -30.04 26.12 -0.02
C PRO A 240 -29.77 27.45 0.72
N PRO A 241 -29.82 27.49 2.06
CA PRO A 241 -29.31 28.63 2.81
C PRO A 241 -27.78 28.57 2.91
N ALA A 242 -27.21 29.75 3.12
CA ALA A 242 -25.79 30.00 3.24
C ALA A 242 -25.15 29.20 4.39
N ASP A 243 -24.25 28.28 4.05
CA ASP A 243 -23.25 27.76 4.97
C ASP A 243 -22.00 27.31 4.20
N SER A 244 -21.24 28.27 3.69
CA SER A 244 -20.03 28.00 2.89
C SER A 244 -18.79 27.78 3.74
N ASP A 245 -18.79 28.22 5.01
CA ASP A 245 -17.59 28.18 5.85
C ASP A 245 -17.53 26.94 6.74
N ASP A 246 -18.64 26.51 7.35
CA ASP A 246 -18.64 25.28 8.15
C ASP A 246 -18.57 24.03 7.26
N GLN A 247 -19.23 24.01 6.10
CA GLN A 247 -19.10 22.91 5.15
C GLN A 247 -17.69 22.79 4.54
N ARG A 248 -17.01 23.92 4.30
CA ARG A 248 -15.65 23.95 3.78
C ARG A 248 -14.63 23.51 4.85
N LYS A 249 -14.91 23.85 6.11
CA LYS A 249 -14.12 23.42 7.26
C LYS A 249 -14.33 21.93 7.54
N GLU A 250 -15.55 21.42 7.50
CA GLU A 250 -15.84 19.98 7.64
C GLU A 250 -15.28 19.14 6.48
N ALA A 251 -15.34 19.64 5.24
CA ALA A 251 -14.71 18.99 4.10
C ALA A 251 -13.18 18.95 4.25
N SER A 252 -12.57 20.08 4.66
CA SER A 252 -11.15 20.16 5.00
C SER A 252 -10.79 19.16 6.10
N ASP A 253 -11.57 19.07 7.18
CA ASP A 253 -11.33 18.19 8.33
C ASP A 253 -11.47 16.70 7.97
N ARG A 254 -12.37 16.35 7.02
CA ARG A 254 -12.53 14.98 6.50
C ARG A 254 -11.39 14.56 5.57
N GLU A 255 -10.96 15.44 4.66
CA GLU A 255 -9.79 15.21 3.79
C GLU A 255 -8.52 14.98 4.64
N VAL A 256 -8.40 15.76 5.71
CA VAL A 256 -7.35 15.74 6.74
C VAL A 256 -7.31 14.40 7.51
N GLN A 257 -8.44 13.94 8.05
CA GLN A 257 -8.48 12.68 8.81
C GLN A 257 -8.13 11.46 7.95
N CYS A 258 -8.33 11.56 6.64
CA CYS A 258 -8.01 10.53 5.68
C CYS A 258 -6.51 10.49 5.33
N PHE A 259 -5.83 11.65 5.33
CA PHE A 259 -4.37 11.73 5.20
C PHE A 259 -3.66 11.00 6.35
N ARG A 260 -4.15 11.15 7.59
CA ARG A 260 -3.66 10.40 8.76
C ARG A 260 -3.74 8.88 8.59
N GLN A 261 -4.74 8.37 7.88
CA GLN A 261 -4.92 6.93 7.65
C GLN A 261 -4.13 6.40 6.44
N SER A 262 -3.51 7.31 5.66
CA SER A 262 -2.75 6.94 4.48
C SER A 262 -1.39 6.34 4.84
N ASN A 263 -0.99 5.29 4.12
CA ASN A 263 0.30 4.66 4.34
C ASN A 263 1.44 5.52 3.76
N LEU A 264 2.17 6.22 4.64
CA LEU A 264 3.33 7.04 4.32
C LEU A 264 4.65 6.27 4.21
N ALA A 265 4.65 4.93 4.29
CA ALA A 265 5.88 4.13 4.30
C ALA A 265 6.73 4.33 3.04
N VAL A 266 6.11 4.35 1.85
CA VAL A 266 6.84 4.51 0.57
C VAL A 266 7.47 5.91 0.46
N PRO A 267 6.72 7.03 0.64
CA PRO A 267 7.33 8.35 0.72
C PRO A 267 8.45 8.45 1.77
N ALA A 268 8.28 7.86 2.95
CA ALA A 268 9.28 7.88 4.01
C ALA A 268 10.59 7.19 3.59
N ILE A 269 10.51 6.01 2.96
CA ILE A 269 11.69 5.28 2.46
C ILE A 269 12.42 6.10 1.40
N VAL A 270 11.69 6.65 0.42
CA VAL A 270 12.28 7.47 -0.65
C VAL A 270 12.95 8.72 -0.06
N THR A 271 12.32 9.37 0.92
CA THR A 271 12.89 10.52 1.64
C THR A 271 14.18 10.16 2.38
N ALA A 272 14.21 9.00 3.05
CA ALA A 272 15.40 8.53 3.75
C ALA A 272 16.57 8.29 2.79
N VAL A 273 16.31 7.65 1.63
CA VAL A 273 17.33 7.43 0.59
C VAL A 273 17.81 8.76 0.01
N ALA A 274 16.90 9.73 -0.17
CA ALA A 274 17.26 11.08 -0.62
C ALA A 274 18.20 11.78 0.38
N ALA A 275 17.89 11.70 1.68
CA ALA A 275 18.71 12.29 2.73
C ALA A 275 20.11 11.65 2.83
N ILE A 276 20.18 10.32 2.73
CA ILE A 276 21.46 9.59 2.78
C ILE A 276 22.31 9.94 1.57
N THR A 277 21.74 9.88 0.36
CA THR A 277 22.50 10.20 -0.87
C THR A 277 22.95 11.66 -0.90
N GLY A 278 22.12 12.60 -0.43
CA GLY A 278 22.46 14.02 -0.36
C GLY A 278 23.49 14.38 0.70
N ALA A 279 23.68 13.55 1.72
CA ALA A 279 24.71 13.77 2.75
C ALA A 279 26.11 13.30 2.32
N ILE A 280 26.21 12.37 1.35
CA ILE A 280 27.49 11.81 0.89
C ILE A 280 28.46 12.91 0.39
N PRO A 281 28.05 13.83 -0.52
CA PRO A 281 28.96 14.86 -1.01
C PRO A 281 29.55 15.78 0.05
N PRO A 282 28.75 16.48 0.88
CA PRO A 282 29.31 17.42 1.84
C PRO A 282 30.13 16.72 2.95
N LEU A 283 29.76 15.50 3.36
CA LEU A 283 30.57 14.72 4.30
C LEU A 283 31.92 14.33 3.69
N THR A 284 31.94 13.93 2.42
CA THR A 284 33.18 13.61 1.70
C THR A 284 34.06 14.86 1.57
N THR A 285 33.47 16.00 1.21
CA THR A 285 34.15 17.29 1.12
C THR A 285 34.82 17.69 2.45
N LEU A 286 34.08 17.63 3.55
CA LEU A 286 34.56 18.02 4.88
C LEU A 286 35.63 17.05 5.42
N SER A 287 35.47 15.74 5.19
CA SER A 287 36.42 14.71 5.66
C SER A 287 37.73 14.68 4.88
N THR A 288 37.72 15.07 3.60
CA THR A 288 38.89 15.07 2.72
C THR A 288 39.58 16.42 2.62
N ASN A 289 39.14 17.42 3.39
CA ASN A 289 39.60 18.81 3.30
C ASN A 289 39.60 19.31 1.83
N TYR A 290 38.49 19.07 1.14
CA TYR A 290 38.26 19.43 -0.26
C TYR A 290 39.08 18.67 -1.33
N ALA A 291 39.72 17.54 -0.97
CA ALA A 291 40.39 16.66 -1.93
C ALA A 291 39.50 15.47 -2.34
N TYR A 292 38.63 15.67 -3.34
CA TYR A 292 37.67 14.64 -3.79
C TYR A 292 37.42 14.65 -5.31
N PRO A 293 37.00 13.50 -5.90
CA PRO A 293 36.68 13.45 -7.32
C PRO A 293 35.36 14.19 -7.62
N PRO A 294 35.24 14.90 -8.76
CA PRO A 294 34.03 15.65 -9.12
C PRO A 294 32.75 14.81 -9.14
N GLY A 295 32.88 13.50 -9.44
CA GLY A 295 31.75 12.57 -9.52
C GLY A 295 31.01 12.32 -8.21
N VAL A 296 31.57 12.70 -7.05
CA VAL A 296 30.85 12.62 -5.77
C VAL A 296 29.57 13.46 -5.80
N TRP A 297 29.55 14.56 -6.56
CA TRP A 297 28.37 15.43 -6.63
C TRP A 297 27.19 14.84 -7.42
N TYR A 298 27.36 13.72 -8.14
CA TYR A 298 26.22 13.00 -8.73
C TYR A 298 25.25 12.45 -7.66
N PHE A 299 25.75 12.13 -6.46
CA PHE A 299 24.88 11.74 -5.35
C PHE A 299 23.95 12.88 -4.92
N GLN A 300 24.38 14.14 -5.05
CA GLN A 300 23.53 15.31 -4.80
C GLN A 300 22.39 15.40 -5.81
N ASP A 301 22.65 15.09 -7.08
CA ASP A 301 21.64 15.11 -8.13
C ASP A 301 20.60 14.00 -7.94
N ILE A 302 21.07 12.81 -7.58
CA ILE A 302 20.19 11.68 -7.20
C ILE A 302 19.29 12.09 -6.02
N SER A 303 19.85 12.72 -4.99
CA SER A 303 19.09 13.23 -3.85
C SER A 303 17.96 14.19 -4.26
N ARG A 304 18.25 15.17 -5.12
CA ARG A 304 17.25 16.14 -5.62
C ARG A 304 16.10 15.46 -6.37
N ILE A 305 16.42 14.51 -7.24
CA ILE A 305 15.41 13.74 -7.99
C ILE A 305 14.52 12.98 -7.00
N LEU A 306 15.10 12.30 -6.00
CA LEU A 306 14.35 11.55 -5.00
C LEU A 306 13.47 12.46 -4.13
N VAL A 307 13.90 13.68 -3.82
CA VAL A 307 13.05 14.69 -3.17
C VAL A 307 11.87 15.05 -4.07
N GLY A 308 12.09 15.29 -5.36
CA GLY A 308 11.00 15.52 -6.33
C GLY A 308 9.99 14.36 -6.37
N VAL A 309 10.48 13.12 -6.43
CA VAL A 309 9.65 11.90 -6.40
C VAL A 309 8.87 11.80 -5.09
N THR A 310 9.49 12.12 -3.95
CA THR A 310 8.83 12.12 -2.63
C THR A 310 7.63 13.06 -2.64
N PHE A 311 7.79 14.30 -3.13
CA PHE A 311 6.71 15.28 -3.20
C PHE A 311 5.60 14.84 -4.17
N CYS A 312 5.92 14.18 -5.29
CA CYS A 312 4.93 13.56 -6.17
C CYS A 312 4.15 12.43 -5.47
N LEU A 313 4.83 11.56 -4.71
CA LEU A 313 4.16 10.50 -3.97
C LEU A 313 3.23 11.07 -2.89
N LEU A 314 3.64 12.16 -2.22
CA LEU A 314 2.80 12.86 -1.26
C LEU A 314 1.61 13.56 -1.94
N ALA A 315 1.81 14.13 -3.12
CA ALA A 315 0.74 14.72 -3.93
C ALA A 315 -0.27 13.68 -4.41
N LEU A 316 0.18 12.49 -4.85
CA LEU A 316 -0.69 11.37 -5.22
C LEU A 316 -1.54 10.88 -4.05
N LYS A 317 -1.01 10.96 -2.82
CA LYS A 317 -1.82 10.70 -1.62
C LYS A 317 -2.83 11.80 -1.39
N ALA A 318 -2.48 13.06 -1.60
CA ALA A 318 -3.42 14.19 -1.53
C ALA A 318 -4.54 14.13 -2.59
N GLU A 319 -4.30 13.52 -3.75
CA GLU A 319 -5.29 13.30 -4.82
C GLU A 319 -6.47 12.41 -4.40
N CYS A 320 -6.24 11.50 -3.46
CA CYS A 320 -7.32 10.74 -2.83
C CYS A 320 -8.24 11.61 -1.95
N PHE A 321 -7.86 12.86 -1.67
CA PHE A 321 -8.46 13.71 -0.64
C PHE A 321 -8.87 15.10 -1.19
N SER A 322 -9.30 15.20 -2.45
CA SER A 322 -9.94 16.37 -3.09
C SER A 322 -9.20 17.74 -3.11
N SER A 323 -8.04 17.89 -2.47
CA SER A 323 -7.31 19.17 -2.39
C SER A 323 -6.44 19.48 -3.63
N LYS A 324 -7.07 19.99 -4.69
CA LYS A 324 -6.38 20.39 -5.94
C LYS A 324 -5.17 21.31 -5.73
N LEU A 325 -5.22 22.20 -4.73
CA LEU A 325 -4.12 23.12 -4.42
C LEU A 325 -2.87 22.38 -3.89
N LEU A 326 -3.06 21.44 -2.95
CA LEU A 326 -1.97 20.67 -2.34
C LEU A 326 -1.29 19.76 -3.38
N MET A 327 -2.10 19.13 -4.23
CA MET A 327 -1.60 18.35 -5.37
C MET A 327 -0.74 19.18 -6.31
N THR A 328 -1.25 20.36 -6.72
CA THR A 328 -0.56 21.23 -7.67
C THR A 328 0.80 21.68 -7.14
N ILE A 329 0.86 22.05 -5.86
CA ILE A 329 2.10 22.49 -5.21
C ILE A 329 3.08 21.31 -5.05
N GLY A 330 2.61 20.12 -4.68
CA GLY A 330 3.46 18.94 -4.58
C GLY A 330 4.04 18.51 -5.93
N TYR A 331 3.23 18.49 -6.98
CA TYR A 331 3.69 18.17 -8.34
C TYR A 331 4.66 19.20 -8.93
N LEU A 332 4.63 20.45 -8.46
CA LEU A 332 5.57 21.49 -8.89
C LEU A 332 7.02 21.19 -8.47
N MET A 333 7.24 20.38 -7.43
CA MET A 333 8.59 20.08 -6.95
C MET A 333 9.42 19.25 -7.95
N LEU A 334 8.80 18.33 -8.68
CA LEU A 334 9.49 17.45 -9.63
C LEU A 334 10.12 18.19 -10.83
N PRO A 335 9.42 19.06 -11.58
CA PRO A 335 10.03 19.81 -12.67
C PRO A 335 11.14 20.74 -12.17
N ILE A 336 11.03 21.29 -10.95
CA ILE A 336 12.09 22.11 -10.35
C ILE A 336 13.34 21.26 -10.08
N ALA A 337 13.19 20.08 -9.48
CA ALA A 337 14.30 19.16 -9.23
C ALA A 337 14.98 18.72 -10.54
N ILE A 338 14.20 18.47 -11.59
CA ILE A 338 14.72 18.16 -12.93
C ILE A 338 15.52 19.34 -13.48
N LEU A 339 14.97 20.56 -13.43
CA LEU A 339 15.67 21.77 -13.89
C LEU A 339 16.97 22.04 -13.12
N GLN A 340 16.97 21.83 -11.80
CA GLN A 340 18.18 21.92 -10.97
C GLN A 340 19.25 20.91 -11.39
N THR A 341 18.84 19.68 -11.72
CA THR A 341 19.74 18.63 -12.18
C THR A 341 20.31 18.94 -13.56
N ILE A 342 19.47 19.41 -14.48
CA ILE A 342 19.89 19.85 -15.82
C ILE A 342 20.88 21.00 -15.70
N ASP A 343 20.61 22.01 -14.88
CA ASP A 343 21.52 23.14 -14.66
C ASP A 343 22.88 22.66 -14.15
N HIS A 344 22.91 21.74 -13.18
CA HIS A 344 24.17 21.19 -12.66
C HIS A 344 24.94 20.37 -13.71
N VAL A 345 24.26 19.52 -14.49
CA VAL A 345 24.89 18.71 -15.55
C VAL A 345 25.41 19.59 -16.69
N VAL A 346 24.62 20.57 -17.12
CA VAL A 346 25.03 21.56 -18.14
C VAL A 346 26.21 22.37 -17.63
N ALA A 347 26.20 22.76 -16.35
CA ALA A 347 27.29 23.52 -15.77
C ALA A 347 28.59 22.71 -15.66
N ALA A 348 28.49 21.42 -15.35
CA ALA A 348 29.62 20.50 -15.34
C ALA A 348 30.18 20.26 -16.75
N ALA A 349 29.31 20.12 -17.76
CA ALA A 349 29.70 19.91 -19.16
C ALA A 349 30.30 21.16 -19.83
N ARG A 350 29.86 22.36 -19.44
CA ARG A 350 30.29 23.65 -20.03
C ARG A 350 31.42 24.34 -19.28
N ARG A 351 32.18 23.64 -18.43
CA ARG A 351 33.43 24.14 -17.80
C ARG A 351 34.49 24.70 -18.79
N LEU A 352 34.22 24.69 -20.09
CA LEU A 352 35.09 25.13 -21.19
C LEU A 352 34.65 26.44 -21.89
N SER A 353 33.47 27.02 -21.64
CA SER A 353 33.01 28.24 -22.34
C SER A 353 32.99 29.48 -21.45
N HIS A 354 33.83 30.48 -21.74
CA HIS A 354 33.94 31.79 -21.08
C HIS A 354 32.82 32.78 -21.44
N ASP A 355 31.58 32.31 -21.58
CA ASP A 355 30.47 33.17 -22.02
C ASP A 355 29.88 33.95 -20.82
N GLN A 356 29.80 35.28 -20.92
CA GLN A 356 29.20 36.13 -19.88
C GLN A 356 27.73 35.79 -19.63
N VAL A 357 27.01 35.33 -20.66
CA VAL A 357 25.62 34.88 -20.53
C VAL A 357 25.52 33.65 -19.64
N TYR A 358 26.50 32.75 -19.72
CA TYR A 358 26.57 31.55 -18.90
C TYR A 358 26.92 31.86 -17.44
N GLN A 359 27.80 32.85 -17.19
CA GLN A 359 28.03 33.33 -15.83
C GLN A 359 26.78 33.97 -15.23
N LEU A 360 26.06 34.78 -15.99
CA LEU A 360 24.79 35.36 -15.52
C LEU A 360 23.76 34.26 -15.21
N ALA A 361 23.60 33.29 -16.11
CA ALA A 361 22.69 32.17 -15.91
C ALA A 361 23.06 31.35 -14.66
N THR A 362 24.32 30.99 -14.48
CA THR A 362 24.75 30.18 -13.32
C THR A 362 24.73 30.93 -11.99
N VAL A 363 24.98 32.25 -11.98
CA VAL A 363 24.95 33.07 -10.76
C VAL A 363 23.51 33.29 -10.26
N TYR A 364 22.54 33.43 -11.16
CA TYR A 364 21.16 33.77 -10.80
C TYR A 364 20.16 32.62 -10.92
N ALA A 365 20.25 31.79 -11.96
CA ALA A 365 19.24 30.74 -12.21
C ALA A 365 19.29 29.63 -11.17
N TYR A 366 20.49 29.17 -10.79
CA TYR A 366 20.64 28.11 -9.81
C TYR A 366 20.11 28.51 -8.41
N PRO A 367 20.51 29.67 -7.82
CA PRO A 367 19.90 30.14 -6.58
C PRO A 367 18.39 30.39 -6.71
N ALA A 368 17.90 30.89 -7.85
CA ALA A 368 16.47 31.08 -8.06
C ALA A 368 15.69 29.76 -8.04
N LEU A 369 16.20 28.71 -8.69
CA LEU A 369 15.61 27.37 -8.65
C LEU A 369 15.64 26.78 -7.23
N LEU A 370 16.70 27.03 -6.46
CA LEU A 370 16.79 26.59 -5.07
C LEU A 370 15.79 27.34 -4.18
N ALA A 371 15.62 28.65 -4.40
CA ALA A 371 14.61 29.46 -3.73
C ALA A 371 13.19 28.96 -4.02
N LEU A 372 12.91 28.66 -5.29
CA LEU A 372 11.62 28.15 -5.74
C LEU A 372 11.29 26.80 -5.08
N ALA A 373 12.23 25.84 -5.07
CA ALA A 373 12.07 24.57 -4.38
C ALA A 373 11.83 24.76 -2.87
N SER A 374 12.57 25.69 -2.25
CA SER A 374 12.43 26.01 -0.83
C SER A 374 11.06 26.60 -0.51
N MET A 375 10.57 27.52 -1.35
CA MET A 375 9.22 28.07 -1.24
C MET A 375 8.17 26.98 -1.40
N VAL A 376 8.30 26.10 -2.39
CA VAL A 376 7.39 24.96 -2.59
C VAL A 376 7.35 24.08 -1.34
N ALA A 377 8.50 23.73 -0.76
CA ALA A 377 8.55 22.93 0.47
C ALA A 377 7.93 23.62 1.68
N ILE A 378 8.17 24.93 1.86
CA ILE A 378 7.56 25.72 2.93
C ILE A 378 6.05 25.80 2.74
N THR A 379 5.58 26.14 1.54
CA THR A 379 4.15 26.27 1.25
C THR A 379 3.45 24.92 1.36
N PHE A 380 4.05 23.84 0.85
CA PHE A 380 3.53 22.49 0.99
C PHE A 380 3.45 22.07 2.46
N GLY A 381 4.55 22.18 3.21
CA GLY A 381 4.59 21.87 4.64
C GLY A 381 3.58 22.70 5.43
N TRP A 382 3.43 23.99 5.12
CA TRP A 382 2.47 24.87 5.78
C TRP A 382 1.01 24.59 5.42
N LEU A 383 0.71 24.22 4.17
CA LEU A 383 -0.64 23.80 3.77
C LEU A 383 -1.03 22.50 4.46
N VAL A 384 -0.11 21.54 4.55
CA VAL A 384 -0.29 20.34 5.38
C VAL A 384 -0.51 20.74 6.85
N LEU A 385 0.22 21.75 7.37
CA LEU A 385 0.04 22.24 8.74
C LEU A 385 -1.28 22.94 9.03
N ARG A 386 -1.79 23.71 8.06
CA ARG A 386 -3.09 24.38 8.18
C ARG A 386 -4.24 23.39 8.25
N GLY A 387 -4.06 22.21 7.65
CA GLY A 387 -4.98 21.08 7.77
C GLY A 387 -4.76 20.24 9.03
N GLU A 388 -3.51 19.90 9.37
CA GLU A 388 -3.14 19.04 10.52
C GLU A 388 -1.84 19.46 11.20
N ARG A 389 -1.74 19.34 12.54
CA ARG A 389 -0.48 19.50 13.27
C ARG A 389 0.42 18.25 13.16
N LEU A 390 0.86 17.90 11.95
CA LEU A 390 1.78 16.79 11.71
C LEU A 390 3.23 17.23 11.96
N ALA A 391 3.93 16.52 12.84
CA ALA A 391 5.30 16.89 13.23
C ALA A 391 6.27 16.87 12.04
N TRP A 392 6.12 15.92 11.11
CA TRP A 392 6.98 15.87 9.92
C TRP A 392 6.74 17.05 8.97
N ALA A 393 5.52 17.61 8.90
CA ALA A 393 5.21 18.75 8.04
C ALA A 393 5.84 20.05 8.56
N VAL A 394 5.90 20.24 9.90
CA VAL A 394 6.69 21.32 10.53
C VAL A 394 8.15 21.22 10.15
N ILE A 395 8.71 20.01 10.26
CA ILE A 395 10.13 19.78 10.01
C ILE A 395 10.43 19.89 8.50
N LEU A 396 9.49 19.55 7.63
CA LEU A 396 9.60 19.76 6.19
C LEU A 396 9.57 21.26 5.83
N ALA A 397 8.74 22.06 6.49
CA ALA A 397 8.77 23.52 6.34
C ALA A 397 10.10 24.11 6.84
N ALA A 398 10.63 23.60 7.95
CA ALA A 398 11.96 23.97 8.46
C ALA A 398 13.09 23.56 7.48
N TRP A 399 12.96 22.40 6.82
CA TRP A 399 13.86 21.97 5.74
C TRP A 399 13.85 22.97 4.57
N GLY A 400 12.68 23.44 4.15
CA GLY A 400 12.55 24.50 3.15
C GLY A 400 13.18 25.82 3.61
N GLY A 401 13.05 26.16 4.90
CA GLY A 401 13.75 27.31 5.51
C GLY A 401 15.27 27.19 5.42
N CYS A 402 15.84 26.00 5.68
CA CYS A 402 17.26 25.74 5.47
C CYS A 402 17.66 25.93 3.99
N GLY A 403 16.79 25.52 3.07
CA GLY A 403 16.97 25.73 1.63
C GLY A 403 17.07 27.22 1.24
N LEU A 404 16.29 28.11 1.87
CA LEU A 404 16.41 29.56 1.63
C LEU A 404 17.75 30.12 2.10
N VAL A 405 18.27 29.65 3.24
CA VAL A 405 19.62 30.03 3.69
C VAL A 405 20.67 29.56 2.69
N MET A 406 20.52 28.32 2.18
CA MET A 406 21.39 27.77 1.14
C MET A 406 21.32 28.56 -0.17
N THR A 407 20.17 29.13 -0.52
CA THR A 407 20.04 30.05 -1.67
C THR A 407 20.93 31.28 -1.49
N VAL A 408 20.90 31.91 -0.32
CA VAL A 408 21.71 33.11 -0.04
C VAL A 408 23.20 32.76 -0.06
N LEU A 409 23.58 31.66 0.58
CA LEU A 409 24.97 31.19 0.60
C LEU A 409 25.47 30.83 -0.81
N SER A 410 24.66 30.15 -1.61
CA SER A 410 24.97 29.80 -3.00
C SER A 410 25.11 31.04 -3.89
N TYR A 411 24.23 32.02 -3.71
CA TYR A 411 24.32 33.30 -4.42
C TYR A 411 25.58 34.08 -4.04
N MET A 412 25.88 34.20 -2.75
CA MET A 412 27.10 34.86 -2.27
C MET A 412 28.35 34.15 -2.79
N ALA A 413 28.38 32.82 -2.76
CA ALA A 413 29.50 32.03 -3.25
C ALA A 413 29.80 32.30 -4.73
N ARG A 414 28.76 32.35 -5.55
CA ARG A 414 28.87 32.57 -6.99
C ARG A 414 29.16 34.02 -7.36
N ARG A 415 28.69 34.99 -6.56
CA ARG A 415 28.93 36.42 -6.78
C ARG A 415 30.34 36.86 -6.34
N HIS A 416 30.83 36.34 -5.22
CA HIS A 416 32.11 36.74 -4.64
C HIS A 416 33.25 35.76 -4.92
N SER A 417 32.97 34.62 -5.58
CA SER A 417 33.95 33.55 -5.88
C SER A 417 34.63 32.95 -4.64
N GLU A 418 34.02 33.12 -3.47
CA GLU A 418 34.46 32.55 -2.19
C GLU A 418 33.42 31.53 -1.72
N VAL A 419 33.82 30.27 -1.52
CA VAL A 419 32.92 29.27 -0.96
C VAL A 419 32.75 29.57 0.54
N PRO A 420 31.53 29.84 1.04
CA PRO A 420 31.32 30.06 2.46
C PRO A 420 31.70 28.77 3.20
N PRO A 421 32.61 28.79 4.19
CA PRO A 421 33.05 27.57 4.90
C PRO A 421 31.90 26.86 5.62
N ILE A 422 30.78 27.55 5.81
CA ILE A 422 29.58 27.09 6.50
C ILE A 422 28.60 26.38 5.54
N ALA A 423 28.73 26.54 4.21
CA ALA A 423 27.77 26.01 3.24
C ALA A 423 27.66 24.49 3.26
N ASP A 424 28.80 23.78 3.32
CA ASP A 424 28.81 22.31 3.38
C ASP A 424 28.22 21.80 4.71
N SER A 425 28.48 22.51 5.81
CA SER A 425 27.90 22.20 7.13
C SER A 425 26.37 22.37 7.14
N PHE A 426 25.85 23.39 6.46
CA PHE A 426 24.40 23.57 6.29
C PHE A 426 23.77 22.51 5.38
N LEU A 427 24.48 22.06 4.35
CA LEU A 427 24.06 20.94 3.50
C LEU A 427 23.94 19.63 4.31
N VAL A 428 24.90 19.38 5.21
CA VAL A 428 24.81 18.25 6.14
C VAL A 428 23.57 18.38 7.03
N LEU A 429 23.37 19.56 7.66
CA LEU A 429 22.21 19.83 8.51
C LEU A 429 20.89 19.63 7.75
N GLN A 430 20.79 20.15 6.53
CA GLN A 430 19.60 20.03 5.69
C GLN A 430 19.25 18.57 5.40
N ASN A 431 20.25 17.70 5.14
CA ASN A 431 20.02 16.28 4.93
C ASN A 431 19.63 15.56 6.23
N PHE A 432 20.18 15.94 7.39
CA PHE A 432 19.74 15.41 8.68
C PHE A 432 18.29 15.78 9.00
N VAL A 433 17.88 17.02 8.72
CA VAL A 433 16.48 17.46 8.85
C VAL A 433 15.58 16.62 7.94
N LEU A 434 16.00 16.36 6.70
CA LEU A 434 15.25 15.52 5.75
C LEU A 434 15.13 14.06 6.25
N LEU A 435 16.18 13.52 6.86
CA LEU A 435 16.14 12.19 7.49
C LEU A 435 15.17 12.16 8.69
N ALA A 436 15.12 13.23 9.49
CA ALA A 436 14.17 13.35 10.59
C ALA A 436 12.71 13.38 10.09
N VAL A 437 12.45 14.07 8.98
CA VAL A 437 11.14 14.02 8.29
C VAL A 437 10.78 12.58 7.95
N ALA A 438 11.69 11.84 7.30
CA ALA A 438 11.47 10.45 6.92
C ALA A 438 11.13 9.54 8.11
N ILE A 439 11.89 9.65 9.21
CA ILE A 439 11.67 8.86 10.43
C ILE A 439 10.29 9.15 11.01
N LEU A 440 9.88 10.42 11.05
CA LEU A 440 8.57 10.81 11.58
C LEU A 440 7.44 10.31 10.69
N MET A 441 7.56 10.41 9.37
CA MET A 441 6.60 9.84 8.43
C MET A 441 6.46 8.31 8.62
N PHE A 442 7.57 7.62 8.88
CA PHE A 442 7.56 6.18 9.14
C PHE A 442 6.91 5.84 10.49
N ARG A 443 7.19 6.61 11.55
CA ARG A 443 6.54 6.46 12.86
C ARG A 443 5.04 6.69 12.76
N GLU A 444 4.62 7.68 11.98
CA GLU A 444 3.22 8.00 11.77
C GLU A 444 2.51 6.90 10.97
N SER A 445 3.12 6.40 9.89
CA SER A 445 2.62 5.21 9.17
C SER A 445 2.40 4.02 10.12
N ARG A 446 3.35 3.73 11.03
CA ARG A 446 3.17 2.71 12.07
C ARG A 446 2.06 3.04 13.07
N ALA A 447 1.96 4.29 13.50
CA ALA A 447 0.94 4.73 14.47
C ALA A 447 -0.46 4.63 13.86
N SER A 448 -0.62 4.97 12.59
CA SER A 448 -1.86 4.83 11.83
C SER A 448 -2.22 3.36 11.62
N LEU A 449 -1.25 2.49 11.32
CA LEU A 449 -1.46 1.04 11.29
C LEU A 449 -1.92 0.49 12.67
N ARG A 450 -1.36 1.00 13.77
CA ARG A 450 -1.78 0.65 15.14
C ARG A 450 -3.16 1.21 15.49
N GLN A 451 -3.47 2.44 15.10
CA GLN A 451 -4.75 3.09 15.36
C GLN A 451 -5.88 2.48 14.51
N LEU A 452 -5.65 2.14 13.24
CA LEU A 452 -6.61 1.38 12.43
C LEU A 452 -6.94 0.02 13.07
N GLY A 453 -5.95 -0.61 13.71
CA GLY A 453 -6.18 -1.79 14.56
C GLY A 453 -6.99 -1.53 15.84
N ALA A 454 -7.03 -0.30 16.36
CA ALA A 454 -7.70 0.07 17.61
C ALA A 454 -9.07 0.76 17.42
N THR A 455 -9.29 1.58 16.38
CA THR A 455 -10.58 2.26 16.13
C THR A 455 -11.61 1.36 15.46
N GLY A 456 -11.20 0.27 14.80
CA GLY A 456 -12.12 -0.80 14.37
C GLY A 456 -12.92 -1.40 15.54
N TYR A 457 -12.38 -1.37 16.76
CA TYR A 457 -13.05 -1.83 17.97
C TYR A 457 -14.03 -0.81 18.57
N GLY A 458 -13.83 0.50 18.38
CA GLY A 458 -14.59 1.55 19.06
C GLY A 458 -15.88 1.99 18.35
N LYS A 459 -15.93 1.91 17.02
CA LYS A 459 -17.10 2.36 16.23
C LYS A 459 -18.30 1.40 16.24
N LEU A 460 -18.12 0.17 16.72
CA LEU A 460 -19.20 -0.82 16.90
C LEU A 460 -19.99 -0.64 18.21
N PHE A 461 -19.45 0.08 19.20
CA PHE A 461 -20.09 0.24 20.51
C PHE A 461 -20.96 1.51 20.67
N SER A 462 -20.81 2.52 19.79
CA SER A 462 -21.57 3.78 19.93
C SER A 462 -22.89 3.79 19.15
N THR A 463 -23.01 3.03 18.06
CA THR A 463 -24.25 2.92 17.27
C THR A 463 -25.28 1.97 17.88
N GLY A 464 -24.89 1.04 18.75
CA GLY A 464 -25.82 0.16 19.47
C GLY A 464 -26.59 0.86 20.59
N ARG A 465 -26.02 1.90 21.22
CA ARG A 465 -26.61 2.54 22.40
C ARG A 465 -27.75 3.51 22.09
N ALA A 466 -27.75 4.11 20.89
CA ALA A 466 -28.80 5.04 20.47
C ALA A 466 -30.04 4.32 19.89
N ALA A 467 -29.88 3.07 19.42
CA ALA A 467 -31.00 2.24 18.95
C ALA A 467 -31.77 1.62 20.13
N ASP A 468 -31.08 1.22 21.21
CA ASP A 468 -31.72 0.63 22.40
C ASP A 468 -32.60 1.62 23.19
N GLU A 469 -32.31 2.93 23.17
CA GLU A 469 -33.13 3.93 23.88
C GLU A 469 -34.46 4.27 23.16
N GLN A 470 -34.53 4.08 21.84
CA GLN A 470 -35.78 4.29 21.09
C GLN A 470 -36.69 3.05 21.09
N ASP A 471 -36.13 1.83 21.13
CA ASP A 471 -36.92 0.60 21.25
C ASP A 471 -37.44 0.36 22.68
N ALA A 472 -36.70 0.80 23.72
CA ALA A 472 -37.17 0.69 25.11
C ALA A 472 -38.41 1.56 25.42
N ALA A 473 -38.59 2.69 24.71
CA ALA A 473 -39.76 3.55 24.87
C ALA A 473 -41.02 2.98 24.18
N ALA A 474 -40.85 2.26 23.07
CA ALA A 474 -41.97 1.65 22.32
C ALA A 474 -42.52 0.37 22.99
N VAL A 475 -41.66 -0.39 23.68
CA VAL A 475 -42.05 -1.61 24.40
C VAL A 475 -42.83 -1.32 25.69
N ASN A 476 -42.54 -0.21 26.38
CA ASN A 476 -43.28 0.17 27.59
C ASN A 476 -44.69 0.73 27.32
N ALA A 477 -44.95 1.27 26.13
CA ALA A 477 -46.29 1.74 25.76
C ALA A 477 -47.27 0.60 25.41
N THR A 478 -46.75 -0.54 24.93
CA THR A 478 -47.56 -1.71 24.52
C THR A 478 -47.87 -2.68 25.66
N ALA A 479 -47.17 -2.58 26.79
CA ALA A 479 -47.42 -3.40 27.97
C ALA A 479 -48.57 -2.89 28.88
N SER A 480 -49.00 -1.63 28.73
CA SER A 480 -50.05 -1.04 29.58
C SER A 480 -51.48 -1.22 29.04
N GLU A 481 -51.68 -1.73 27.82
CA GLU A 481 -53.01 -1.96 27.24
C GLU A 481 -53.49 -3.43 27.29
N ARG A 482 -52.75 -4.31 27.98
CA ARG A 482 -53.16 -5.71 28.22
C ARG A 482 -53.06 -6.13 29.70
N GLY A 483 -53.36 -5.21 30.61
CA GLY A 483 -53.53 -5.47 32.05
C GLY A 483 -54.99 -5.30 32.45
#